data_AF-K6GA69-F1
#
_entry.id   AF-K6GA69-F1
#
_cell.length_a   1.000
_cell.length_b   1.000
_cell.length_c   1.000
_cell.angle_alpha   90.00
_cell.angle_beta   90.00
_cell.angle_gamma   90.00
#
_symmetry.space_group_name_H-M   'P 1'
#
loop_
_entity.id
_entity.type
_entity.pdbx_description
1 polymer ?
#
loop_
_entity_poly.entity_id
_entity_poly.type
_entity_poly.pdbx_seq_one_letter_code
_entity_poly.pdbx_strand_id
1 'polypeptide(L)'
;MPCLEDAIAAVRGSLAWAVEEMPSDADVAEGWSNPDTRTHVFVTPRQPAKRFDVLAELVRASLCEQMPRLFSATKVWGVSLHGHAVARKHLLRAARDWFVDAALRSRCPEDFDSALAQTLAQAGARLNTPRPFTLDRYNLSQDERQRLADARTLAAARHFLHIDPTATPDPTTAALAEAYAAIDPAQPTMPGFLTVANGLCAALGRRPFTPEPRKGYWMVS
;
A
#
# COMPACT_ATOMS: atom_id res chain seq x y z
N MET A 1 -21.31 -8.06 -12.49
CA MET A 1 -20.00 -7.98 -11.81
C MET A 1 -19.73 -9.28 -11.03
N PRO A 2 -19.64 -10.45 -11.69
CA PRO A 2 -19.47 -11.72 -10.97
C PRO A 2 -18.06 -11.84 -10.36
N CYS A 3 -17.04 -11.39 -11.09
CA CYS A 3 -15.63 -11.46 -10.69
C CYS A 3 -15.32 -10.82 -9.34
N LEU A 4 -15.85 -9.62 -9.05
CA LEU A 4 -15.54 -8.90 -7.82
C LEU A 4 -16.12 -9.58 -6.58
N GLU A 5 -17.38 -9.97 -6.63
CA GLU A 5 -18.05 -10.65 -5.51
C GLU A 5 -17.49 -12.06 -5.30
N ASP A 6 -17.20 -12.78 -6.38
CA ASP A 6 -16.56 -14.09 -6.32
C ASP A 6 -15.14 -13.99 -5.75
N ALA A 7 -14.36 -12.98 -6.14
CA ALA A 7 -13.02 -12.73 -5.59
C ALA A 7 -13.08 -12.35 -4.10
N ILE A 8 -14.05 -11.53 -3.69
CA ILE A 8 -14.27 -11.20 -2.28
C ILE A 8 -14.58 -12.47 -1.49
N ALA A 9 -15.52 -13.28 -1.96
CA ALA A 9 -15.90 -14.54 -1.31
C ALA A 9 -14.72 -15.52 -1.23
N ALA A 10 -13.97 -15.66 -2.32
CA ALA A 10 -12.81 -16.55 -2.40
C ALA A 10 -11.69 -16.13 -1.44
N VAL A 11 -11.30 -14.84 -1.43
CA VAL A 11 -10.26 -14.34 -0.53
C VAL A 11 -10.72 -14.47 0.92
N ARG A 12 -11.95 -14.07 1.22
CA ARG A 12 -12.52 -14.18 2.57
C ARG A 12 -12.54 -15.63 3.07
N GLY A 13 -12.93 -16.58 2.22
CA GLY A 13 -12.92 -18.01 2.55
C GLY A 13 -11.52 -18.61 2.69
N SER A 14 -10.48 -17.94 2.19
CA SER A 14 -9.09 -18.39 2.27
C SER A 14 -8.32 -17.88 3.50
N LEU A 15 -8.86 -16.87 4.22
CA LEU A 15 -8.21 -16.32 5.41
C LEU A 15 -8.22 -17.36 6.54
N ALA A 16 -7.04 -17.63 7.11
CA ALA A 16 -6.88 -18.56 8.21
C ALA A 16 -7.03 -17.88 9.59
N TRP A 17 -6.88 -16.56 9.65
CA TRP A 17 -7.01 -15.77 10.87
C TRP A 17 -8.47 -15.39 11.10
N ALA A 18 -8.83 -15.12 12.36
CA ALA A 18 -10.19 -14.70 12.69
C ALA A 18 -10.52 -13.36 12.01
N VAL A 19 -11.73 -13.21 11.48
CA VAL A 19 -12.17 -12.00 10.79
C VAL A 19 -13.30 -11.35 11.58
N GLU A 20 -13.07 -10.12 12.03
CA GLU A 20 -14.04 -9.26 12.70
C GLU A 20 -14.47 -8.14 11.73
N GLU A 21 -15.73 -8.15 11.31
CA GLU A 21 -16.27 -7.13 10.42
C GLU A 21 -17.25 -6.22 11.14
N MET A 22 -16.99 -4.92 11.03
CA MET A 22 -17.84 -3.87 11.53
C MET A 22 -18.43 -3.09 10.35
N PRO A 23 -19.72 -3.29 10.02
CA PRO A 23 -20.37 -2.48 9.00
C PRO A 23 -20.44 -1.03 9.48
N SER A 24 -20.00 -0.10 8.63
CA SER A 24 -19.89 1.32 8.96
C SER A 24 -20.42 2.20 7.84
N ASP A 25 -20.77 3.43 8.19
CA ASP A 25 -21.13 4.49 7.24
C ASP A 25 -19.88 5.25 6.73
N ALA A 26 -18.69 4.70 6.95
CA ALA A 26 -17.43 5.22 6.44
C ALA A 26 -17.37 5.24 4.90
N ASP A 27 -16.69 6.24 4.35
CA ASP A 27 -16.55 6.45 2.90
C ASP A 27 -15.54 5.49 2.23
N VAL A 28 -14.70 4.81 3.02
CA VAL A 28 -13.61 3.96 2.54
C VAL A 28 -13.51 2.72 3.44
N ALA A 29 -13.16 1.58 2.85
CA ALA A 29 -12.86 0.38 3.63
C ALA A 29 -11.52 0.53 4.35
N GLU A 30 -11.49 0.12 5.62
CA GLU A 30 -10.25 0.10 6.40
C GLU A 30 -10.07 -1.27 7.05
N GLY A 31 -8.86 -1.81 6.95
CA GLY A 31 -8.49 -3.09 7.53
C GLY A 31 -7.22 -3.02 8.34
N TRP A 32 -7.20 -3.74 9.46
CA TRP A 32 -6.00 -3.95 10.27
C TRP A 32 -5.81 -5.44 10.53
N SER A 33 -4.56 -5.89 10.46
CA SER A 33 -4.19 -7.28 10.73
C SER A 33 -3.29 -7.33 11.95
N ASN A 34 -3.61 -8.20 12.91
CA ASN A 34 -2.82 -8.42 14.10
C ASN A 34 -2.21 -9.82 14.08
N PRO A 35 -0.90 -9.97 13.81
CA PRO A 35 -0.25 -11.28 13.78
C PRO A 35 -0.13 -11.93 15.16
N ASP A 36 -0.24 -11.17 16.26
CA ASP A 36 -0.16 -11.73 17.61
C ASP A 36 -1.44 -12.44 18.02
N THR A 37 -2.59 -11.85 17.70
CA THR A 37 -3.90 -12.45 17.98
C THR A 37 -4.42 -13.28 16.82
N ARG A 38 -3.74 -13.24 15.66
CA ARG A 38 -4.19 -13.85 14.40
C ARG A 38 -5.61 -13.41 14.07
N THR A 39 -5.81 -12.10 14.03
CA THR A 39 -7.11 -11.46 13.80
C THR A 39 -7.01 -10.36 12.74
N HIS A 40 -7.99 -10.29 11.87
CA HIS A 40 -8.25 -9.17 10.97
C HIS A 40 -9.48 -8.42 11.46
N VAL A 41 -9.38 -7.10 11.55
CA VAL A 41 -10.51 -6.21 11.84
C VAL A 41 -10.75 -5.38 10.61
N PHE A 42 -11.97 -5.40 10.09
CA PHE A 42 -12.39 -4.60 8.94
C PHE A 42 -13.55 -3.67 9.31
N VAL A 43 -13.41 -2.42 8.88
CA VAL A 43 -14.50 -1.44 8.82
C VAL A 43 -14.95 -1.41 7.36
N THR A 44 -16.13 -1.97 7.11
CA THR A 44 -16.64 -2.20 5.76
C THR A 44 -17.75 -1.20 5.44
N PRO A 45 -17.60 -0.36 4.41
CA PRO A 45 -18.66 0.51 3.93
C PRO A 45 -19.84 -0.31 3.43
N ARG A 46 -21.06 0.12 3.74
CA ARG A 46 -22.29 -0.54 3.26
C ARG A 46 -22.56 -0.34 1.76
N GLN A 47 -21.86 0.60 1.12
CA GLN A 47 -22.16 1.04 -0.24
C GLN A 47 -21.58 0.09 -1.30
N PRO A 48 -22.37 -0.36 -2.30
CA PRO A 48 -21.89 -1.22 -3.38
C PRO A 48 -20.74 -0.63 -4.22
N ALA A 49 -20.68 0.70 -4.34
CA ALA A 49 -19.59 1.38 -5.06
C ALA A 49 -18.20 1.19 -4.41
N LYS A 50 -18.14 0.67 -3.17
CA LYS A 50 -16.92 0.51 -2.37
C LYS A 50 -16.42 -0.93 -2.29
N ARG A 51 -17.05 -1.86 -3.02
CA ARG A 51 -16.69 -3.29 -2.98
C ARG A 51 -15.26 -3.55 -3.46
N PHE A 52 -14.72 -2.73 -4.37
CA PHE A 52 -13.32 -2.82 -4.77
C PHE A 52 -12.35 -2.49 -3.62
N ASP A 53 -12.66 -1.47 -2.81
CA ASP A 53 -11.88 -1.13 -1.62
C ASP A 53 -11.94 -2.27 -0.58
N VAL A 54 -13.10 -2.94 -0.45
CA VAL A 54 -13.25 -4.11 0.40
C VAL A 54 -12.35 -5.26 -0.06
N LEU A 55 -12.32 -5.54 -1.37
CA LEU A 55 -11.41 -6.55 -1.92
C LEU A 55 -9.94 -6.18 -1.65
N ALA A 56 -9.57 -4.90 -1.78
CA ALA A 56 -8.22 -4.43 -1.49
C ALA A 56 -7.80 -4.70 -0.03
N GLU A 57 -8.69 -4.45 0.93
CA GLU A 57 -8.42 -4.75 2.34
C GLU A 57 -8.33 -6.27 2.61
N LEU A 58 -9.19 -7.08 2.00
CA LEU A 58 -9.13 -8.55 2.11
C LEU A 58 -7.85 -9.13 1.51
N VAL A 59 -7.45 -8.65 0.33
CA VAL A 59 -6.19 -9.04 -0.31
C VAL A 59 -5.00 -8.65 0.58
N ARG A 60 -5.01 -7.44 1.14
CA ARG A 60 -3.98 -7.01 2.10
C ARG A 60 -3.90 -7.93 3.31
N ALA A 61 -5.05 -8.34 3.88
CA ALA A 61 -5.09 -9.30 4.98
C ALA A 61 -4.47 -10.65 4.58
N SER A 62 -4.82 -11.19 3.41
CA SER A 62 -4.26 -12.46 2.93
C SER A 62 -2.74 -12.42 2.79
N LEU A 63 -2.19 -11.29 2.34
CA LEU A 63 -0.74 -11.10 2.26
C LEU A 63 -0.10 -10.98 3.65
N CYS A 64 -0.80 -10.41 4.64
CA CYS A 64 -0.30 -10.32 6.02
C CYS A 64 -0.21 -11.68 6.71
N GLU A 65 -1.01 -12.67 6.32
CA GLU A 65 -0.89 -14.04 6.84
C GLU A 65 0.35 -14.77 6.30
N GLN A 66 0.79 -14.43 5.08
CA GLN A 66 1.88 -15.08 4.37
C GLN A 66 3.24 -14.39 4.60
N MET A 67 3.21 -13.10 4.94
CA MET A 67 4.39 -12.27 5.07
C MET A 67 4.79 -12.08 6.54
N PRO A 68 6.10 -11.99 6.83
CA PRO A 68 6.59 -11.66 8.17
C PRO A 68 5.99 -10.39 8.77
N ARG A 69 5.95 -10.36 10.11
CA ARG A 69 5.22 -9.39 10.95
C ARG A 69 5.37 -7.92 10.51
N LEU A 70 6.54 -7.49 10.06
CA LEU A 70 6.77 -6.10 9.63
C LEU A 70 5.87 -5.67 8.45
N PHE A 71 5.48 -6.61 7.59
CA PHE A 71 4.52 -6.35 6.51
C PHE A 71 3.12 -6.00 7.04
N SER A 72 2.70 -6.68 8.12
CA SER A 72 1.42 -6.42 8.81
C SER A 72 1.45 -5.21 9.75
N ALA A 73 2.64 -4.66 10.03
CA ALA A 73 2.83 -3.64 11.05
C ALA A 73 2.04 -2.36 10.74
N THR A 74 0.90 -2.20 11.41
CA THR A 74 0.20 -0.92 11.54
C THR A 74 0.72 -0.11 12.74
N LYS A 75 1.46 -0.80 13.62
CA LYS A 75 2.26 -0.29 14.75
C LYS A 75 3.68 -0.87 14.62
N VAL A 76 4.71 -0.03 14.63
CA VAL A 76 6.10 -0.48 14.77
C VAL A 76 6.32 -0.77 16.25
N TRP A 77 6.18 -2.03 16.66
CA TRP A 77 6.33 -2.43 18.06
C TRP A 77 7.82 -2.48 18.45
N GLY A 78 8.15 -1.92 19.62
CA GLY A 78 9.52 -1.91 20.15
C GLY A 78 10.30 -0.61 19.95
N VAL A 79 9.73 0.39 19.28
CA VAL A 79 10.31 1.73 19.14
C VAL A 79 9.47 2.69 19.99
N SER A 80 10.12 3.48 20.84
CA SER A 80 9.43 4.44 21.71
C SER A 80 8.51 5.36 20.87
N LEU A 81 7.38 5.76 21.47
CA LEU A 81 6.40 6.72 20.98
C LEU A 81 7.03 8.12 20.79
N HIS A 82 7.99 8.26 19.89
CA HIS A 82 8.46 9.54 19.36
C HIS A 82 8.04 9.63 17.89
N GLY A 83 7.64 10.83 17.46
CA GLY A 83 6.94 11.11 16.20
C GLY A 83 7.52 10.44 14.95
N HIS A 84 8.80 10.07 14.91
CA HIS A 84 9.42 9.28 13.85
C HIS A 84 8.66 8.00 13.46
N ALA A 85 7.85 7.39 14.34
CA ALA A 85 7.09 6.19 14.04
C ALA A 85 5.89 6.42 13.09
N VAL A 86 5.29 7.62 13.07
CA VAL A 86 4.05 7.89 12.32
C VAL A 86 4.31 7.96 10.81
N ALA A 87 5.31 8.75 10.39
CA ALA A 87 5.69 8.84 8.98
C ALA A 87 6.13 7.48 8.42
N ARG A 88 6.88 6.70 9.22
CA ARG A 88 7.38 5.37 8.84
C ARG A 88 6.26 4.35 8.62
N LYS A 89 5.21 4.38 9.44
CA LYS A 89 3.99 3.58 9.21
C LYS A 89 3.40 3.85 7.82
N HIS A 90 3.32 5.10 7.41
CA HIS A 90 2.75 5.44 6.11
C HIS A 90 3.62 4.95 4.95
N LEU A 91 4.95 4.96 5.10
CA LEU A 91 5.86 4.40 4.09
C LEU A 91 5.78 2.88 4.00
N LEU A 92 5.68 2.18 5.14
CA LEU A 92 5.46 0.72 5.13
C LEU A 92 4.10 0.36 4.50
N ARG A 93 3.04 1.13 4.80
CA ARG A 93 1.74 0.96 4.15
C ARG A 93 1.84 1.20 2.65
N ALA A 94 2.47 2.30 2.26
CA ALA A 94 2.65 2.69 0.87
C ALA A 94 3.44 1.63 0.08
N ALA A 95 4.52 1.09 0.65
CA ALA A 95 5.29 0.00 0.05
C ALA A 95 4.49 -1.30 -0.07
N ARG A 96 3.72 -1.65 0.96
CA ARG A 96 2.85 -2.84 0.94
C ARG A 96 1.80 -2.76 -0.16
N ASP A 97 1.21 -1.58 -0.31
CA ASP A 97 0.16 -1.30 -1.26
C ASP A 97 0.59 -1.59 -2.72
N TRP A 98 1.88 -1.56 -3.04
CA TRP A 98 2.42 -2.02 -4.33
C TRP A 98 2.18 -3.51 -4.61
N PHE A 99 2.39 -4.37 -3.61
CA PHE A 99 2.15 -5.81 -3.70
C PHE A 99 0.65 -6.14 -3.68
N VAL A 100 -0.14 -5.32 -2.98
CA VAL A 100 -1.61 -5.43 -2.99
C VAL A 100 -2.15 -5.19 -4.40
N ASP A 101 -1.60 -4.23 -5.16
CA ASP A 101 -2.04 -3.98 -6.55
C ASP A 101 -1.87 -5.20 -7.45
N ALA A 102 -0.71 -5.84 -7.43
CA ALA A 102 -0.49 -7.05 -8.25
C ALA A 102 -1.43 -8.19 -7.85
N ALA A 103 -1.65 -8.39 -6.56
CA ALA A 103 -2.55 -9.43 -6.06
C ALA A 103 -4.03 -9.12 -6.35
N LEU A 104 -4.42 -7.84 -6.44
CA LEU A 104 -5.74 -7.42 -6.89
C LEU A 104 -5.92 -7.67 -8.38
N ARG A 105 -4.97 -7.19 -9.19
CA ARG A 105 -5.00 -7.34 -10.64
C ARG A 105 -5.02 -8.80 -11.07
N SER A 106 -4.30 -9.69 -10.37
CA SER A 106 -4.30 -11.12 -10.67
C SER A 106 -5.66 -11.79 -10.47
N ARG A 107 -6.58 -11.15 -9.73
CA ARG A 107 -7.94 -11.66 -9.42
C ARG A 107 -9.00 -11.00 -10.27
N CYS A 108 -8.93 -9.67 -10.40
CA CYS A 108 -9.90 -8.87 -11.14
C CYS A 108 -9.17 -7.91 -12.10
N PRO A 109 -8.58 -8.42 -13.20
CA PRO A 109 -7.73 -7.60 -14.07
C PRO A 109 -8.49 -6.45 -14.72
N GLU A 110 -9.70 -6.71 -15.24
CA GLU A 110 -10.51 -5.68 -15.91
C GLU A 110 -10.96 -4.57 -14.95
N ASP A 111 -11.45 -4.94 -13.76
CA ASP A 111 -11.87 -3.97 -12.74
C ASP A 111 -10.67 -3.14 -12.23
N PHE A 112 -9.53 -3.81 -12.01
CA PHE A 112 -8.30 -3.15 -11.58
C PHE A 112 -7.78 -2.17 -12.66
N ASP A 113 -7.66 -2.63 -13.91
CA ASP A 113 -7.13 -1.82 -15.01
C ASP A 113 -8.06 -0.60 -15.26
N SER A 114 -9.38 -0.78 -15.16
CA SER A 114 -10.36 0.31 -15.24
C SER A 114 -10.22 1.32 -14.09
N ALA A 115 -10.12 0.84 -12.84
CA ALA A 115 -9.93 1.70 -11.67
C ALA A 115 -8.60 2.47 -11.73
N LEU A 116 -7.54 1.82 -12.20
CA LEU A 116 -6.24 2.44 -12.40
C LEU A 116 -6.28 3.52 -13.49
N ALA A 117 -6.95 3.25 -14.62
CA ALA A 117 -7.12 4.25 -15.69
C ALA A 117 -7.90 5.48 -15.19
N GLN A 118 -8.95 5.29 -14.39
CA GLN A 118 -9.72 6.39 -13.80
C GLN A 118 -8.87 7.20 -12.81
N THR A 119 -8.12 6.53 -11.94
CA THR A 119 -7.22 7.17 -10.96
C THR A 119 -6.12 7.95 -11.67
N LEU A 120 -5.56 7.39 -12.74
CA LEU A 120 -4.56 8.04 -13.56
C LEU A 120 -5.09 9.32 -14.21
N ALA A 121 -6.29 9.29 -14.78
CA ALA A 121 -6.94 10.47 -15.35
C ALA A 121 -7.12 11.58 -14.30
N GLN A 122 -7.50 11.24 -13.07
CA GLN A 122 -7.63 12.18 -11.95
C GLN A 122 -6.29 12.71 -11.43
N ALA A 123 -5.21 11.95 -11.60
CA ALA A 123 -3.86 12.32 -11.17
C ALA A 123 -3.08 13.10 -12.24
N GLY A 124 -3.50 13.11 -13.51
CA GLY A 124 -2.72 13.62 -14.64
C GLY A 124 -2.11 15.01 -14.45
N ALA A 125 -2.91 16.01 -14.05
CA ALA A 125 -2.41 17.36 -13.80
C ALA A 125 -1.41 17.40 -12.62
N ARG A 126 -1.70 16.61 -11.59
CA ARG A 126 -0.95 16.52 -10.34
C ARG A 126 0.41 15.85 -10.49
N LEU A 127 0.56 14.93 -11.44
CA LEU A 127 1.79 14.21 -11.77
C LEU A 127 2.84 15.12 -12.45
N ASN A 128 2.36 16.09 -13.22
CA ASN A 128 3.20 17.01 -13.99
C ASN A 128 3.47 18.35 -13.28
N THR A 129 2.86 18.58 -12.12
CA THR A 129 2.97 19.86 -11.40
C THR A 129 3.93 19.70 -10.21
N PRO A 130 5.10 20.36 -10.23
CA PRO A 130 5.99 20.40 -9.06
C PRO A 130 5.25 21.01 -7.87
N ARG A 131 5.40 20.40 -6.69
CA ARG A 131 4.81 20.92 -5.45
C ARG A 131 5.89 21.35 -4.47
N PRO A 132 5.69 22.46 -3.73
CA PRO A 132 6.58 22.81 -2.63
C PRO A 132 6.65 21.65 -1.65
N PHE A 133 7.87 21.35 -1.20
CA PHE A 133 8.18 20.21 -0.34
C PHE A 133 8.82 20.72 0.94
N THR A 134 8.15 20.45 2.06
CA THR A 134 8.72 20.66 3.38
C THR A 134 8.73 19.31 4.09
N LEU A 135 9.93 18.77 4.30
CA LEU A 135 10.09 17.52 5.01
C LEU A 135 9.75 17.70 6.48
N ASP A 136 8.62 17.14 6.91
CA ASP A 136 8.35 16.95 8.34
C ASP A 136 9.04 15.67 8.83
N ARG A 137 9.93 15.81 9.81
CA ARG A 137 10.66 14.67 10.39
C ARG A 137 9.76 13.68 11.12
N TYR A 138 8.61 14.13 11.60
CA TYR A 138 7.72 13.38 12.49
C TYR A 138 6.46 12.89 11.81
N ASN A 139 6.00 13.54 10.74
CA ASN A 139 4.80 13.11 10.04
C ASN A 139 5.00 13.09 8.51
N LEU A 140 4.07 12.44 7.80
CA LEU A 140 3.85 12.75 6.39
C LEU A 140 2.74 13.78 6.31
N SER A 141 3.06 14.94 5.75
CA SER A 141 2.08 15.95 5.34
C SER A 141 1.04 15.35 4.38
N GLN A 142 -0.09 16.04 4.21
CA GLN A 142 -1.08 15.66 3.21
C GLN A 142 -0.47 15.60 1.80
N ASP A 143 0.40 16.55 1.47
CA ASP A 143 1.08 16.59 0.17
C ASP A 143 2.04 15.42 -0.03
N GLU A 144 2.79 15.01 0.99
CA GLU A 144 3.65 13.83 0.91
C GLU A 144 2.84 12.55 0.72
N ARG A 145 1.72 12.40 1.44
CA ARG A 145 0.81 11.27 1.25
C ARG A 145 0.20 11.25 -0.15
N GLN A 146 -0.18 12.42 -0.67
CA GLN A 146 -0.70 12.54 -2.02
C GLN A 146 0.37 12.21 -3.07
N ARG A 147 1.63 12.62 -2.88
CA ARG A 147 2.72 12.25 -3.79
C ARG A 147 3.01 10.76 -3.78
N LEU A 148 2.96 10.09 -2.62
CA LEU A 148 3.08 8.63 -2.56
C LEU A 148 1.99 7.95 -3.40
N ALA A 149 0.74 8.41 -3.29
CA ALA A 149 -0.38 7.88 -4.06
C ALA A 149 -0.24 8.17 -5.57
N ASP A 150 0.14 9.40 -5.93
CA ASP A 150 0.34 9.81 -7.33
C ASP A 150 1.53 9.02 -7.94
N ALA A 151 2.65 8.87 -7.23
CA ALA A 151 3.80 8.09 -7.67
C ALA A 151 3.51 6.59 -7.83
N ARG A 152 2.72 6.01 -6.91
CA ARG A 152 2.22 4.63 -7.04
C ARG A 152 1.35 4.49 -8.30
N THR A 153 0.47 5.46 -8.55
CA THR A 153 -0.38 5.48 -9.76
C THR A 153 0.47 5.54 -11.03
N LEU A 154 1.52 6.36 -11.04
CA LEU A 154 2.47 6.44 -12.16
C LEU A 154 3.22 5.13 -12.37
N ALA A 155 3.75 4.52 -11.30
CA ALA A 155 4.43 3.23 -11.36
C ALA A 155 3.50 2.11 -11.87
N ALA A 156 2.27 2.07 -11.35
CA ALA A 156 1.25 1.10 -11.74
C ALA A 156 0.84 1.27 -13.22
N ALA A 157 0.65 2.49 -13.70
CA ALA A 157 0.33 2.76 -15.10
C ALA A 157 1.42 2.26 -16.05
N ARG A 158 2.69 2.51 -15.71
CA ARG A 158 3.84 2.04 -16.49
C ARG A 158 3.98 0.53 -16.47
N HIS A 159 3.81 -0.08 -15.30
CA HIS A 159 4.04 -1.50 -15.10
C HIS A 159 2.89 -2.38 -15.62
N PHE A 160 1.63 -2.03 -15.29
CA PHE A 160 0.46 -2.86 -15.60
C PHE A 160 -0.23 -2.51 -16.91
N LEU A 161 -0.33 -1.22 -17.23
CA LEU A 161 -1.03 -0.73 -18.43
C LEU A 161 -0.07 -0.44 -19.60
N HIS A 162 1.24 -0.43 -19.34
CA HIS A 162 2.27 -0.05 -20.31
C HIS A 162 2.06 1.36 -20.90
N ILE A 163 1.53 2.27 -20.08
CA ILE A 163 1.33 3.68 -20.43
C ILE A 163 2.35 4.53 -19.67
N ASP A 164 3.04 5.44 -20.36
CA ASP A 164 3.79 6.52 -19.71
C ASP A 164 3.01 7.84 -19.85
N PRO A 165 2.29 8.26 -18.80
CA PRO A 165 1.37 9.40 -18.87
C PRO A 165 2.06 10.76 -18.70
N THR A 166 3.37 10.79 -18.51
CA THR A 166 4.11 12.00 -18.12
C THR A 166 5.32 12.22 -19.02
N ALA A 167 5.41 13.37 -19.68
CA ALA A 167 6.59 13.76 -20.44
C ALA A 167 7.72 14.28 -19.54
N THR A 168 7.38 14.93 -18.41
CA THR A 168 8.31 15.48 -17.42
C THR A 168 7.68 15.42 -16.02
N PRO A 169 7.66 14.24 -15.37
CA PRO A 169 7.14 14.12 -14.00
C PRO A 169 7.96 14.97 -13.02
N ASP A 170 7.32 15.44 -11.95
CA ASP A 170 8.01 16.03 -10.79
C ASP A 170 9.15 15.09 -10.33
N PRO A 171 10.40 15.58 -10.13
CA PRO A 171 11.54 14.70 -9.87
C PRO A 171 11.37 13.80 -8.64
N THR A 172 10.71 14.29 -7.58
CA THR A 172 10.43 13.48 -6.39
C THR A 172 9.39 12.39 -6.70
N THR A 173 8.34 12.74 -7.45
CA THR A 173 7.32 11.79 -7.90
C THR A 173 7.92 10.72 -8.80
N ALA A 174 8.83 11.09 -9.70
CA ALA A 174 9.58 10.17 -10.55
C ALA A 174 10.42 9.19 -9.72
N ALA A 175 11.22 9.69 -8.78
CA ALA A 175 12.06 8.86 -7.91
C ALA A 175 11.23 7.91 -7.02
N LEU A 176 10.05 8.36 -6.55
CA LEU A 176 9.11 7.50 -5.83
C LEU A 176 8.53 6.41 -6.72
N ALA A 177 8.18 6.72 -7.98
CA ALA A 177 7.67 5.74 -8.92
C ALA A 177 8.73 4.69 -9.29
N GLU A 178 10.00 5.10 -9.42
CA GLU A 178 11.12 4.18 -9.58
C GLU A 178 11.31 3.28 -8.36
N ALA A 179 11.19 3.83 -7.15
CA ALA A 179 11.26 3.05 -5.92
C ALA A 179 10.16 1.98 -5.82
N TYR A 180 8.95 2.29 -6.29
CA TYR A 180 7.89 1.29 -6.44
C TYR A 180 8.26 0.20 -7.43
N ALA A 181 8.67 0.59 -8.64
CA ALA A 181 8.99 -0.33 -9.72
C ALA A 181 10.31 -1.10 -9.52
N ALA A 182 11.06 -0.86 -8.44
CA ALA A 182 12.32 -1.52 -8.15
C ALA A 182 12.19 -3.04 -7.97
N ILE A 183 10.98 -3.52 -7.64
CA ILE A 183 10.66 -4.93 -7.44
C ILE A 183 9.37 -5.27 -8.16
N ASP A 184 9.36 -6.41 -8.85
CA ASP A 184 8.15 -7.00 -9.41
C ASP A 184 7.16 -7.34 -8.27
N PRO A 185 5.97 -6.70 -8.25
CA PRO A 185 5.00 -6.90 -7.18
C PRO A 185 4.32 -8.28 -7.21
N ALA A 186 4.46 -9.08 -8.28
CA ALA A 186 3.80 -10.38 -8.42
C ALA A 186 4.27 -11.43 -7.40
N GLN A 187 5.48 -11.27 -6.84
CA GLN A 187 6.06 -12.20 -5.87
C GLN A 187 6.48 -11.44 -4.59
N PRO A 188 5.53 -11.21 -3.65
CA PRO A 188 5.85 -10.50 -2.42
C PRO A 188 6.84 -11.29 -1.58
N THR A 189 8.00 -10.70 -1.32
CA THR A 189 9.01 -11.23 -0.39
C THR A 189 9.43 -10.12 0.58
N MET A 190 9.90 -10.46 1.78
CA MET A 190 10.36 -9.43 2.71
C MET A 190 11.52 -8.59 2.18
N PRO A 191 12.56 -9.17 1.54
CA PRO A 191 13.60 -8.37 0.91
C PRO A 191 13.03 -7.42 -0.14
N GLY A 192 12.11 -7.89 -1.00
CA GLY A 192 11.46 -7.05 -2.00
C GLY A 192 10.66 -5.91 -1.38
N PHE A 193 9.84 -6.21 -0.37
CA PHE A 193 9.09 -5.22 0.40
C PHE A 193 9.99 -4.15 1.03
N LEU A 194 11.12 -4.56 1.62
CA LEU A 194 12.09 -3.63 2.21
C LEU A 194 12.82 -2.81 1.16
N THR A 195 13.13 -3.36 -0.01
CA THR A 195 13.69 -2.61 -1.14
C THR A 195 12.76 -1.47 -1.53
N VAL A 196 11.47 -1.74 -1.73
CA VAL A 196 10.48 -0.71 -2.04
C VAL A 196 10.40 0.31 -0.90
N ALA A 197 10.22 -0.14 0.35
CA ALA A 197 10.10 0.77 1.50
C ALA A 197 11.33 1.67 1.69
N ASN A 198 12.54 1.15 1.47
CA ASN A 198 13.78 1.90 1.57
C ASN A 198 13.99 2.85 0.39
N GLY A 199 13.56 2.47 -0.81
CA GLY A 199 13.52 3.36 -1.97
C GLY A 199 12.60 4.56 -1.71
N LEU A 200 11.41 4.33 -1.14
CA LEU A 200 10.48 5.40 -0.77
C LEU A 200 11.09 6.32 0.31
N CYS A 201 11.79 5.75 1.30
CA CYS A 201 12.55 6.55 2.26
C CYS A 201 13.60 7.42 1.57
N ALA A 202 14.41 6.85 0.68
CA ALA A 202 15.50 7.54 0.00
C ALA A 202 14.97 8.69 -0.88
N ALA A 203 13.92 8.45 -1.67
CA ALA A 203 13.29 9.46 -2.52
C ALA A 203 12.72 10.65 -1.71
N LEU A 204 12.32 10.43 -0.47
CA LEU A 204 11.87 11.48 0.46
C LEU A 204 13.00 12.03 1.34
N GLY A 205 14.25 11.61 1.19
CA GLY A 205 15.35 12.04 2.06
C GLY A 205 15.23 11.56 3.51
N ARG A 206 14.56 10.43 3.73
CA ARG A 206 14.34 9.81 5.05
C ARG A 206 15.31 8.66 5.29
N ARG A 207 15.57 8.36 6.57
CA ARG A 207 16.42 7.23 6.97
C ARG A 207 15.79 5.90 6.54
N PRO A 208 16.60 4.93 6.05
CA PRO A 208 16.10 3.62 5.67
C PRO A 208 15.61 2.82 6.90
N PHE A 209 14.79 1.81 6.61
CA PHE A 209 14.53 0.68 7.49
C PHE A 209 15.72 -0.28 7.45
N THR A 210 16.31 -0.51 8.63
CA THR A 210 17.38 -1.48 8.86
C THR A 210 16.89 -2.56 9.82
N PRO A 211 15.85 -3.33 9.47
CA PRO A 211 15.33 -4.30 10.39
C PRO A 211 16.29 -5.49 10.52
N GLU A 212 16.68 -5.80 11.75
CA GLU A 212 17.47 -7.00 12.04
C GLU A 212 16.52 -8.20 12.24
N PRO A 213 16.80 -9.36 11.62
CA PRO A 213 16.09 -10.59 11.94
C PRO A 213 16.47 -11.02 13.36
N ARG A 214 15.59 -10.78 14.34
CA ARG A 214 15.76 -11.25 15.72
C ARG A 214 14.58 -12.14 16.09
N LYS A 215 14.82 -13.42 16.38
CA LYS A 215 13.81 -14.38 16.90
C LYS A 215 12.48 -14.42 16.11
N GLY A 216 12.52 -14.34 14.78
CA GLY A 216 11.31 -14.31 13.94
C GLY A 216 10.61 -12.94 13.86
N TYR A 217 11.23 -11.89 14.40
CA TYR A 217 10.80 -10.50 14.30
C TYR A 217 11.74 -9.73 13.37
N TRP A 218 11.16 -8.84 12.56
CA TRP A 218 11.90 -7.78 11.87
C TRP A 218 11.68 -6.51 12.70
N MET A 219 12.60 -6.22 13.62
CA MET A 219 12.53 -5.00 14.42
C MET A 219 13.26 -3.88 13.71
N VAL A 220 12.56 -2.77 13.43
CA VAL A 220 13.17 -1.57 12.87
C VAL A 220 13.88 -0.83 14.01
N SER A 221 15.20 -0.73 13.95
CA SER A 221 16.01 0.12 14.83
C SER A 221 15.73 1.61 14.62
#